data_AF-A0A317UHW1-F1
#
_entry.id   AF-A0A317UHW1-F1
#
_cell.length_a   1.000
_cell.length_b   1.000
_cell.length_c   1.000
_cell.angle_alpha   90.00
_cell.angle_beta   90.00
_cell.angle_gamma   90.00
#
_symmetry.space_group_name_H-M   'P 1'
#
loop_
_entity.id
_entity.type
_entity.pdbx_description
1 polymer ?
#
loop_
_entity_poly.entity_id
_entity_poly.type
_entity_poly.pdbx_seq_one_letter_code
_entity_poly.pdbx_strand_id
1 'polypeptide(L)'
;MIDFKDIRFTDKEELIFLPAALLNDFLYFLDCKRPDVKHKTFMLFKIKRNEKIKTARKEYVMQHQYIFDGTAYADCPVDKYMGLLSNIDPDWLYTELRKFYYGGPEEDPEVKNWRYESVKPIIVTESPKGDNVSIVRLDPKRFKGIGSYREMTELEGLMEDKHLSQRDIDVILSALKIKSE
;
A
#
# COMPACT_ATOMS: atom_id res chain seq x y z
N MET A 1 9.44 -8.64 16.79
CA MET A 1 9.13 -9.74 15.84
C MET A 1 7.66 -9.99 15.98
N ILE A 2 6.94 -9.68 14.91
CA ILE A 2 5.49 -9.80 14.87
C ILE A 2 5.14 -11.28 14.73
N ASP A 3 4.37 -11.81 15.67
CA ASP A 3 3.90 -13.19 15.63
C ASP A 3 2.39 -13.36 15.82
N PHE A 4 1.67 -12.29 16.15
CA PHE A 4 0.21 -12.26 16.33
C PHE A 4 -0.36 -13.46 17.10
N LYS A 5 0.33 -13.92 18.15
CA LYS A 5 -0.15 -15.06 18.95
C LYS A 5 -1.41 -14.75 19.74
N ASP A 6 -1.54 -13.50 20.20
CA ASP A 6 -2.61 -13.05 21.09
C ASP A 6 -3.71 -12.25 20.35
N ILE A 7 -4.00 -12.58 19.09
CA ILE A 7 -5.13 -11.97 18.36
C ILE A 7 -6.41 -12.20 19.17
N ARG A 8 -7.11 -11.10 19.46
CA ARG A 8 -8.43 -11.16 20.07
C ARG A 8 -9.49 -11.22 18.98
N PHE A 9 -10.43 -12.13 19.16
CA PHE A 9 -11.56 -12.31 18.26
C PHE A 9 -12.87 -11.98 18.96
N THR A 10 -13.83 -11.52 18.17
CA THR A 10 -15.22 -11.32 18.56
C THR A 10 -16.10 -12.40 17.95
N ASP A 11 -17.33 -12.54 18.47
CA ASP A 11 -18.29 -13.54 17.97
C ASP A 11 -18.88 -13.20 16.60
N LYS A 12 -18.65 -11.98 16.09
CA LYS A 12 -19.28 -11.46 14.87
C LYS A 12 -18.24 -10.80 13.99
N GLU A 13 -18.40 -10.99 12.68
CA GLU A 13 -17.61 -10.21 11.73
C GLU A 13 -18.03 -8.74 11.78
N GLU A 14 -17.03 -7.86 11.81
CA GLU A 14 -17.21 -6.42 11.73
C GLU A 14 -16.49 -5.88 10.49
N LEU A 15 -17.17 -4.97 9.79
CA LEU A 15 -16.58 -4.24 8.67
C LEU A 15 -16.00 -2.94 9.20
N ILE A 16 -14.68 -2.87 9.21
CA ILE A 16 -13.93 -1.65 9.54
C ILE A 16 -13.31 -1.04 8.29
N PHE A 17 -12.90 0.22 8.37
CA PHE A 17 -12.20 0.90 7.29
C PHE A 17 -10.86 1.45 7.76
N LEU A 18 -9.81 1.12 7.01
CA LEU A 18 -8.43 1.51 7.31
C LEU A 18 -7.76 2.14 6.08
N PRO A 19 -6.76 3.03 6.25
CA PRO A 19 -5.94 3.52 5.15
C PRO A 19 -5.37 2.35 4.35
N ALA A 20 -5.50 2.37 3.01
CA ALA A 20 -5.13 1.23 2.17
C ALA A 20 -3.68 0.77 2.35
N ALA A 21 -2.73 1.70 2.46
CA ALA A 21 -1.33 1.37 2.67
C ALA A 21 -1.10 0.64 4.00
N LEU A 22 -1.72 1.14 5.08
CA LEU A 22 -1.63 0.52 6.40
C LEU A 22 -2.28 -0.87 6.43
N LEU A 23 -3.46 -1.01 5.83
CA LEU A 23 -4.16 -2.29 5.76
C LEU A 23 -3.35 -3.33 4.98
N ASN A 24 -2.78 -2.96 3.83
CA ASN A 24 -2.00 -3.89 3.02
C ASN A 24 -0.75 -4.39 3.76
N ASP A 25 -0.03 -3.50 4.44
CA ASP A 25 1.14 -3.88 5.23
C ASP A 25 0.73 -4.82 6.37
N PHE A 26 -0.32 -4.48 7.11
CA PHE A 26 -0.83 -5.34 8.18
C PHE A 26 -1.23 -6.72 7.66
N LEU A 27 -2.01 -6.79 6.59
CA LEU A 27 -2.48 -8.07 6.02
C LEU A 27 -1.35 -8.92 5.48
N TYR A 28 -0.31 -8.32 4.87
CA TYR A 28 0.87 -9.08 4.44
C TYR A 28 1.48 -9.87 5.61
N PHE A 29 1.68 -9.20 6.75
CA PHE A 29 2.22 -9.86 7.94
C PHE A 29 1.22 -10.86 8.51
N LEU A 30 -0.07 -10.52 8.57
CA LEU A 30 -1.10 -11.40 9.10
C LEU A 30 -1.16 -12.72 8.31
N ASP A 31 -1.17 -12.64 6.98
CA ASP A 31 -1.20 -13.81 6.09
C ASP A 31 0.06 -14.65 6.23
N CYS A 32 1.23 -14.03 6.40
CA CYS A 32 2.48 -14.76 6.55
C CYS A 32 2.58 -15.46 7.91
N LYS A 33 2.10 -14.84 8.99
CA LYS A 33 2.30 -15.31 10.36
C LYS A 33 1.12 -16.12 10.90
N ARG A 34 -0.09 -15.81 10.44
CA ARG A 34 -1.37 -16.40 10.88
C ARG A 34 -2.30 -16.64 9.68
N PRO A 35 -1.88 -17.48 8.71
CA PRO A 35 -2.71 -17.82 7.53
C PRO A 35 -4.03 -18.50 7.87
N ASP A 36 -4.19 -18.97 9.12
CA ASP A 36 -5.44 -19.52 9.65
C ASP A 36 -6.53 -18.46 9.88
N VAL A 37 -6.16 -17.18 9.97
CA VAL A 37 -7.09 -16.08 10.27
C VAL A 37 -7.82 -15.64 9.01
N LYS A 38 -9.13 -15.93 8.99
CA LYS A 38 -10.01 -15.59 7.86
C LYS A 38 -10.43 -14.12 7.91
N HIS A 39 -10.36 -13.48 6.76
CA HIS A 39 -10.82 -12.11 6.58
C HIS A 39 -11.19 -11.86 5.11
N LYS A 40 -11.87 -10.75 4.86
CA LYS A 40 -12.24 -10.31 3.51
C LYS A 40 -11.97 -8.82 3.33
N THR A 41 -11.33 -8.47 2.23
CA THR A 41 -11.01 -7.07 1.91
C THR A 41 -11.93 -6.51 0.82
N PHE A 42 -12.43 -5.30 1.07
CA PHE A 42 -13.15 -4.47 0.10
C PHE A 42 -12.19 -3.46 -0.52
N MET A 43 -11.64 -3.82 -1.69
CA MET A 43 -10.75 -2.96 -2.48
C MET A 43 -11.45 -1.67 -2.92
N LEU A 44 -10.67 -0.61 -3.15
CA LEU A 44 -11.18 0.72 -3.53
C LEU A 44 -12.18 0.68 -4.69
N PHE A 45 -11.88 -0.06 -5.77
CA PHE A 45 -12.78 -0.16 -6.93
C PHE A 45 -14.11 -0.84 -6.60
N LYS A 46 -14.14 -1.80 -5.67
CA LYS A 46 -15.35 -2.46 -5.21
C LYS A 46 -16.20 -1.51 -4.36
N ILE A 47 -15.55 -0.69 -3.53
CA ILE A 47 -16.22 0.33 -2.72
C ILE A 47 -16.84 1.41 -3.63
N LYS A 48 -16.10 1.91 -4.62
CA LYS A 48 -16.60 2.93 -5.56
C LYS A 48 -17.90 2.50 -6.27
N ARG A 49 -18.06 1.20 -6.55
CA ARG A 49 -19.22 0.62 -7.25
C ARG A 49 -20.37 0.23 -6.32
N ASN A 50 -20.21 0.37 -5.00
CA ASN A 50 -21.21 -0.04 -4.01
C ASN A 50 -21.54 1.13 -3.08
N GLU A 51 -22.65 1.81 -3.34
CA GLU A 51 -23.05 2.99 -2.56
C GLU A 51 -23.27 2.68 -1.07
N LYS A 52 -23.77 1.50 -0.72
CA LYS A 52 -23.93 1.11 0.70
C LYS A 52 -22.59 1.07 1.44
N ILE A 53 -21.57 0.45 0.84
CA ILE A 53 -20.23 0.35 1.43
C ILE A 53 -19.52 1.71 1.41
N LYS A 54 -19.74 2.51 0.37
CA LYS A 54 -19.19 3.87 0.24
C LYS A 54 -19.73 4.81 1.33
N THR A 55 -21.03 4.74 1.63
CA THR A 55 -21.64 5.48 2.74
C THR A 55 -21.10 4.99 4.08
N ALA A 56 -21.08 3.67 4.31
CA ALA A 56 -20.51 3.09 5.53
C ALA A 56 -19.05 3.52 5.76
N ARG A 57 -18.22 3.55 4.71
CA ARG A 57 -16.85 4.06 4.78
C ARG A 57 -16.79 5.50 5.25
N LYS A 58 -17.61 6.38 4.68
CA LYS A 58 -17.62 7.80 5.02
C LYS A 58 -18.01 8.01 6.48
N GLU A 59 -19.06 7.32 6.93
CA GLU A 59 -19.52 7.37 8.32
C GLU A 59 -18.46 6.84 9.28
N TYR A 60 -17.84 5.71 8.94
CA TYR A 60 -16.79 5.10 9.75
C TYR A 60 -15.58 6.02 9.92
N VAL A 61 -15.06 6.58 8.81
CA VAL A 61 -13.90 7.48 8.85
C VAL A 61 -14.21 8.74 9.66
N MET A 62 -15.39 9.33 9.49
CA MET A 62 -15.79 10.49 10.29
C MET A 62 -15.81 10.19 11.80
N GLN A 63 -16.17 8.97 12.18
CA GLN A 63 -16.21 8.53 13.57
C GLN A 63 -14.86 8.11 14.13
N HIS A 64 -13.91 7.63 13.31
CA HIS A 64 -12.70 6.94 13.80
C HIS A 64 -11.37 7.53 13.29
N GLN A 65 -11.38 8.53 12.40
CA GLN A 65 -10.14 9.12 11.87
C GLN A 65 -9.18 9.64 12.95
N TYR A 66 -9.71 10.07 14.10
CA TYR A 66 -8.93 10.56 15.24
C TYR A 66 -7.93 9.53 15.79
N ILE A 67 -8.16 8.23 15.53
CA ILE A 67 -7.26 7.14 15.94
C ILE A 67 -5.87 7.30 15.30
N PHE A 68 -5.80 7.99 14.16
CA PHE A 68 -4.57 8.20 13.40
C PHE A 68 -3.95 9.58 13.60
N ASP A 69 -4.47 10.39 14.53
CA ASP A 69 -3.93 11.72 14.83
C ASP A 69 -2.45 11.63 15.23
N GLY A 70 -1.63 12.52 14.66
CA GLY A 70 -0.18 12.52 14.90
C GLY A 70 0.60 11.42 14.17
N THR A 71 -0.04 10.67 13.28
CA THR A 71 0.62 9.67 12.41
C THR A 71 0.67 10.13 10.95
N ALA A 72 1.42 9.41 10.11
CA ALA A 72 1.44 9.64 8.66
C ALA A 72 0.07 9.42 7.96
N TYR A 73 -0.93 8.89 8.67
CA TYR A 73 -2.26 8.60 8.13
C TYR A 73 -3.34 9.60 8.57
N ALA A 74 -3.01 10.60 9.40
CA ALA A 74 -3.96 11.59 9.91
C ALA A 74 -4.72 12.30 8.78
N ASP A 75 -4.00 12.70 7.73
CA ASP A 75 -4.56 13.41 6.57
C ASP A 75 -4.97 12.48 5.42
N CYS A 76 -5.09 11.16 5.68
CA CYS A 76 -5.45 10.21 4.63
C CYS A 76 -6.86 10.50 4.09
N PRO A 77 -7.04 10.73 2.77
CA PRO A 77 -8.35 10.99 2.21
C PRO A 77 -9.30 9.79 2.38
N VAL A 78 -10.57 10.07 2.67
CA VAL A 78 -11.63 9.05 2.87
C VAL A 78 -11.70 8.05 1.72
N ASP A 79 -11.45 8.50 0.49
CA ASP A 79 -11.52 7.66 -0.70
C ASP A 79 -10.37 6.64 -0.81
N LYS A 80 -9.30 6.80 -0.03
CA LYS A 80 -8.16 5.88 0.09
C LYS A 80 -8.31 4.84 1.19
N TYR A 81 -9.43 4.83 1.93
CA TYR A 81 -9.72 3.78 2.90
C TYR A 81 -10.30 2.53 2.21
N MET A 82 -9.75 1.38 2.58
CA MET A 82 -10.24 0.04 2.22
C MET A 82 -11.02 -0.58 3.38
N GLY A 83 -11.94 -1.48 3.06
CA GLY A 83 -12.72 -2.18 4.07
C GLY A 83 -12.08 -3.51 4.45
N LEU A 84 -12.01 -3.81 5.75
CA LEU A 84 -11.66 -5.13 6.28
C LEU A 84 -12.88 -5.71 6.99
N LEU A 85 -13.39 -6.83 6.51
CA LEU A 85 -14.40 -7.63 7.20
C LEU A 85 -13.72 -8.83 7.84
N SER A 86 -13.73 -8.87 9.17
CA SER A 86 -13.13 -9.95 9.94
C SER A 86 -13.78 -10.04 11.32
N ASN A 87 -13.52 -11.13 12.04
CA ASN A 87 -13.89 -11.27 13.46
C ASN A 87 -12.77 -10.81 14.40
N ILE A 88 -11.76 -10.09 13.90
CA ILE A 88 -10.71 -9.52 14.75
C ILE A 88 -11.32 -8.37 15.56
N ASP A 89 -11.06 -8.36 16.86
CA ASP A 89 -11.47 -7.29 17.76
C ASP A 89 -10.89 -5.94 17.29
N PRO A 90 -11.73 -4.92 17.02
CA PRO A 90 -11.26 -3.63 16.51
C PRO A 90 -10.29 -2.92 17.46
N ASP A 91 -10.52 -2.94 18.77
CA ASP A 91 -9.66 -2.26 19.75
C ASP A 91 -8.28 -2.92 19.82
N TRP A 92 -8.25 -4.25 19.78
CA TRP A 92 -7.01 -5.01 19.65
C TRP A 92 -6.29 -4.64 18.35
N LEU A 93 -7.02 -4.61 17.24
CA LEU A 93 -6.44 -4.29 15.94
C LEU A 93 -5.84 -2.88 15.93
N TYR A 94 -6.55 -1.86 16.42
CA TYR A 94 -6.04 -0.49 16.48
C TYR A 94 -4.78 -0.36 17.34
N THR A 95 -4.70 -1.14 18.42
CA THR A 95 -3.50 -1.21 19.24
C THR A 95 -2.35 -1.82 18.45
N GLU A 96 -2.60 -2.92 17.74
CA GLU A 96 -1.59 -3.64 16.98
C GLU A 96 -1.09 -2.85 15.76
N LEU A 97 -1.96 -2.07 15.11
CA LEU A 97 -1.62 -1.24 13.95
C LEU A 97 -0.53 -0.20 14.24
N ARG A 98 -0.32 0.19 15.50
CA ARG A 98 0.74 1.13 15.89
C ARG A 98 2.14 0.67 15.50
N LYS A 99 2.35 -0.66 15.47
CA LYS A 99 3.60 -1.30 15.00
C LYS A 99 3.89 -1.08 13.53
N PHE A 100 2.88 -0.64 12.77
CA PHE A 100 2.96 -0.39 11.34
C PHE A 100 2.97 1.12 11.03
N TYR A 101 2.97 2.01 12.01
CA TYR A 101 3.04 3.45 11.76
C TYR A 101 4.44 3.85 11.33
N TYR A 102 4.55 4.37 10.11
CA TYR A 102 5.84 4.73 9.51
C TYR A 102 6.59 5.77 10.35
N GLY A 103 7.79 5.42 10.82
CA GLY A 103 8.59 6.30 11.67
C GLY A 103 7.96 6.60 13.04
N GLY A 104 6.94 5.84 13.43
CA GLY A 104 6.29 5.95 14.73
C GLY A 104 7.16 5.40 15.86
N PRO A 105 6.93 5.82 17.11
CA PRO A 105 7.70 5.35 18.28
C PRO A 105 7.51 3.85 18.55
N GLU A 106 6.41 3.27 18.09
CA GLU A 106 6.03 1.87 18.28
C GLU A 106 6.31 1.00 17.04
N GLU A 107 6.91 1.56 15.97
CA GLU A 107 7.17 0.82 14.72
C GLU A 107 8.03 -0.44 14.98
N ASP A 108 7.53 -1.63 14.60
CA ASP A 108 8.27 -2.87 14.83
C ASP A 108 9.48 -2.94 13.88
N PRO A 109 10.69 -3.29 14.37
CA PRO A 109 11.89 -3.40 13.54
C PRO A 109 11.75 -4.35 12.35
N GLU A 110 10.96 -5.42 12.47
CA GLU A 110 10.70 -6.36 11.37
C GLU A 110 9.88 -5.70 10.27
N VAL A 111 8.85 -4.90 10.61
CA VAL A 111 8.07 -4.12 9.64
C VAL A 111 8.96 -3.08 8.97
N LYS A 112 9.80 -2.39 9.75
CA LYS A 112 10.74 -1.40 9.24
C LYS A 112 11.76 -2.02 8.27
N ASN A 113 12.35 -3.15 8.64
CA ASN A 113 13.30 -3.88 7.79
C ASN A 113 12.62 -4.43 6.54
N TRP A 114 11.44 -5.05 6.69
CA TRP A 114 10.64 -5.52 5.57
C TRP A 114 10.30 -4.38 4.62
N ARG A 115 9.91 -3.19 5.10
CA ARG A 115 9.70 -2.02 4.24
C ARG A 115 10.99 -1.65 3.53
N TYR A 116 12.12 -1.56 4.23
CA TYR A 116 13.41 -1.24 3.60
C TYR A 116 13.82 -2.26 2.52
N GLU A 117 13.57 -3.55 2.74
CA GLU A 117 13.93 -4.64 1.82
C GLU A 117 12.90 -4.82 0.67
N SER A 118 11.63 -4.58 0.95
CA SER A 118 10.50 -4.68 0.01
C SER A 118 10.33 -3.42 -0.83
N VAL A 119 10.89 -2.29 -0.40
CA VAL A 119 11.14 -1.08 -1.20
C VAL A 119 12.32 -1.36 -2.15
N LYS A 120 12.13 -2.34 -3.03
CA LYS A 120 12.53 -2.17 -4.43
C LYS A 120 11.50 -1.20 -5.02
N PRO A 121 11.92 -0.13 -5.70
CA PRO A 121 11.09 1.04 -5.98
C PRO A 121 9.84 0.63 -6.75
N ILE A 122 8.71 0.85 -6.11
CA ILE A 122 7.38 0.75 -6.67
C ILE A 122 7.04 2.16 -7.11
N ILE A 123 6.99 2.42 -8.42
CA ILE A 123 6.34 3.65 -8.89
C ILE A 123 4.84 3.37 -8.88
N VAL A 124 4.14 3.93 -7.91
CA VAL A 124 2.68 4.01 -7.90
C VAL A 124 2.32 5.36 -8.50
N THR A 125 1.66 5.37 -9.66
CA THR A 125 1.03 6.59 -10.18
C THR A 125 -0.45 6.37 -10.38
N GLU A 126 -1.23 7.37 -9.96
CA GLU A 126 -2.67 7.43 -10.15
C GLU A 126 -2.96 8.08 -11.49
N SER A 127 -3.84 7.48 -12.30
CA SER A 127 -4.29 8.17 -13.51
C SER A 127 -5.00 9.48 -13.14
N PRO A 128 -5.07 10.48 -14.05
CA PRO A 128 -5.76 11.74 -13.80
C PRO A 128 -7.26 11.60 -13.44
N LYS A 129 -7.83 10.41 -13.67
CA LYS A 129 -9.22 10.05 -13.32
C LYS A 129 -9.31 9.06 -12.14
N GLY A 130 -8.18 8.65 -11.57
CA GLY A 130 -8.09 7.85 -10.34
C GLY A 130 -8.53 6.39 -10.45
N ASP A 131 -8.56 5.82 -11.66
CA ASP A 131 -9.19 4.51 -11.91
C ASP A 131 -8.25 3.38 -12.36
N ASN A 132 -6.98 3.66 -12.71
CA ASN A 132 -5.99 2.63 -13.04
C ASN A 132 -4.65 2.92 -12.35
N VAL A 133 -4.01 1.88 -11.82
CA VAL A 133 -2.65 1.88 -11.24
C VAL A 133 -1.78 1.01 -12.15
N SER A 134 -0.75 1.59 -12.78
CA SER A 134 0.33 0.83 -13.41
C SER A 134 1.49 0.72 -12.43
N ILE A 135 2.03 -0.49 -12.27
CA ILE A 135 3.15 -0.78 -11.37
C ILE A 135 4.35 -1.12 -12.25
N VAL A 136 5.31 -0.20 -12.35
CA VAL A 136 6.61 -0.50 -12.95
C VAL A 136 7.64 -0.68 -11.84
N ARG A 137 8.24 -1.88 -11.80
CA ARG A 137 9.29 -2.26 -10.84
C ARG A 137 10.65 -1.94 -11.47
N LEU A 138 11.38 -0.95 -10.97
CA LEU A 138 12.78 -0.66 -11.38
C LEU A 138 13.75 -0.93 -10.22
N ASP A 139 15.05 -0.62 -10.30
CA ASP A 139 16.01 -0.77 -9.17
C ASP A 139 16.59 0.60 -8.80
N PRO A 140 16.40 1.11 -7.56
CA PRO A 140 16.69 2.50 -7.23
C PRO A 140 18.19 2.69 -6.92
N LYS A 141 18.95 1.59 -6.75
CA LYS A 141 20.40 1.63 -6.57
C LYS A 141 21.13 1.94 -7.89
N ARG A 142 20.48 1.68 -9.03
CA ARG A 142 21.06 1.87 -10.37
C ARG A 142 20.57 3.16 -11.05
N PHE A 143 19.40 3.63 -10.65
CA PHE A 143 18.74 4.81 -11.22
C PHE A 143 18.35 5.76 -10.09
N LYS A 144 19.05 6.90 -10.00
CA LYS A 144 18.63 8.02 -9.15
C LYS A 144 17.31 8.51 -9.73
N GLY A 145 16.23 8.52 -8.95
CA GLY A 145 14.91 8.94 -9.42
C GLY A 145 14.96 10.37 -9.97
N ILE A 146 14.92 10.51 -11.29
CA ILE A 146 14.92 11.79 -12.01
C ILE A 146 13.87 11.67 -13.11
N GLY A 147 12.86 12.53 -13.09
CA GLY A 147 11.82 12.61 -14.12
C GLY A 147 10.44 12.99 -13.55
N SER A 148 9.71 13.81 -14.30
CA SER A 148 8.31 14.16 -14.06
C SER A 148 7.37 13.06 -14.61
N TYR A 149 6.12 13.04 -14.13
CA TYR A 149 5.09 12.08 -14.58
C TYR A 149 4.94 12.00 -16.10
N ARG A 150 5.00 13.16 -16.77
CA ARG A 150 4.87 13.26 -18.22
C ARG A 150 6.01 12.56 -18.97
N GLU A 151 7.24 12.75 -18.52
CA GLU A 151 8.43 12.13 -19.12
C GLU A 151 8.41 10.59 -18.98
N MET A 152 7.76 10.10 -17.92
CA MET A 152 7.58 8.66 -17.69
C MET A 152 6.47 8.06 -18.57
N THR A 153 5.35 8.77 -18.77
CA THR A 153 4.31 8.34 -19.74
C THR A 153 4.85 8.32 -21.17
N GLU A 154 5.69 9.29 -21.52
CA GLU A 154 6.36 9.32 -22.83
C GLU A 154 7.33 8.13 -22.99
N LEU A 155 8.06 7.75 -21.93
CA LEU A 155 8.92 6.56 -21.95
C LEU A 155 8.13 5.26 -22.09
N GLU A 156 7.03 5.08 -21.36
CA GLU A 156 6.17 3.90 -21.47
C GLU A 156 5.56 3.78 -22.88
N GLY A 157 5.06 4.88 -23.44
CA GLY A 157 4.54 4.89 -24.81
C GLY A 157 5.62 4.54 -25.85
N LEU A 158 6.84 5.06 -25.69
CA LEU A 158 7.97 4.70 -26.54
C LEU A 158 8.36 3.22 -26.42
N MET A 159 8.26 2.64 -25.22
CA MET A 159 8.53 1.22 -25.02
C MET A 159 7.52 0.34 -25.75
N GLU A 160 6.23 0.67 -25.66
CA GLU A 160 5.18 -0.06 -26.40
C GLU A 160 5.35 0.09 -27.93
N ASP A 161 5.51 1.32 -28.42
CA ASP A 161 5.66 1.63 -29.84
C ASP A 161 6.89 0.96 -30.46
N LYS A 162 7.96 0.81 -29.68
CA LYS A 162 9.21 0.19 -30.14
C LYS A 162 9.35 -1.26 -29.74
N HIS A 163 8.31 -1.85 -29.15
CA HIS A 163 8.31 -3.22 -28.62
C HIS A 163 9.50 -3.51 -27.71
N LEU A 164 9.90 -2.52 -26.90
CA LEU A 164 11.03 -2.61 -25.99
C LEU A 164 10.54 -3.14 -24.64
N SER A 165 11.16 -4.20 -24.18
CA SER A 165 10.98 -4.71 -22.84
C SER A 165 11.79 -3.90 -21.83
N GLN A 166 11.46 -4.05 -20.54
CA GLN A 166 12.29 -3.48 -19.47
C GLN A 166 13.77 -3.88 -19.58
N ARG A 167 14.04 -5.11 -20.03
CA ARG A 167 15.42 -5.60 -20.22
C ARG A 167 16.14 -4.83 -21.31
N ASP A 168 15.42 -4.43 -22.36
CA ASP A 168 16.00 -3.66 -23.46
C ASP A 168 16.35 -2.24 -23.00
N ILE A 169 15.50 -1.62 -22.18
CA ILE A 169 15.79 -0.33 -21.55
C ILE A 169 17.00 -0.43 -20.62
N ASP A 170 17.08 -1.49 -19.81
CA ASP A 170 18.26 -1.73 -18.96
C ASP A 170 19.54 -1.90 -19.77
N VAL A 171 19.49 -2.60 -20.91
CA VAL A 171 20.63 -2.79 -21.82
C VAL A 171 21.03 -1.48 -22.49
N ILE A 172 20.07 -0.70 -23.00
CA ILE A 172 20.30 0.63 -23.61
C ILE A 172 20.95 1.56 -22.61
N LEU A 173 20.39 1.69 -21.40
CA LEU A 173 20.93 2.58 -20.37
C LEU A 173 22.29 2.10 -19.83
N SER A 174 22.52 0.79 -19.78
CA SER A 174 23.83 0.22 -19.43
C SER A 174 24.87 0.50 -20.52
N ALA A 175 24.50 0.45 -21.79
CA ALA A 175 25.37 0.81 -22.91
C ALA A 175 25.68 2.31 -22.93
N LEU A 176 24.74 3.18 -22.53
CA LEU A 176 24.95 4.62 -22.41
C LEU A 176 25.85 5.01 -21.22
N LYS A 177 25.88 4.21 -20.15
CA LYS A 177 26.89 4.37 -19.07
C LYS A 177 28.31 4.01 -19.51
N ILE A 178 28.49 3.42 -20.70
CA ILE A 178 29.79 3.18 -21.33
C ILE A 178 30.04 4.28 -22.38
N LYS A 179 30.14 5.53 -21.93
CA LYS A 179 30.87 6.62 -22.59
C LYS A 179 30.90 7.84 -21.68
N SER A 180 31.66 7.70 -20.61
CA SER A 180 32.31 8.84 -19.98
C SER A 180 33.81 8.51 -19.96
N GLU A 181 34.41 8.68 -21.13
CA GLU A 181 35.81 9.13 -21.24
C GLU A 181 35.80 10.66 -21.22
#